data_AF-A0A5B8UUS3-F1
#
_entry.id   AF-A0A5B8UUS3-F1
#
_cell.length_a   1.000
_cell.length_b   1.000
_cell.length_c   1.000
_cell.angle_alpha   90.00
_cell.angle_beta   90.00
_cell.angle_gamma   90.00
#
_symmetry.space_group_name_H-M   'P 1'
#
loop_
_entity.id
_entity.type
_entity.pdbx_description
1 polymer ?
#
loop_
_entity_poly.entity_id
_entity_poly.type
_entity_poly.pdbx_seq_one_letter_code
_entity_poly.pdbx_strand_id
1 'polypeptide(L)' 'MDPEDEMWKRLADKLASEATEDELRELDELLRRNPGMRDRANQVFEWWQTAQGQKQYDERLFEKILERIS' A
#
# COMPACT_ATOMS: atom_id res chain seq x y z
N MET A 1 5.89 18.36 -4.96
CA MET A 1 5.56 16.93 -4.84
C MET A 1 4.20 16.86 -4.18
N ASP A 2 3.27 16.09 -4.72
CA ASP A 2 1.95 15.94 -4.11
C ASP A 2 2.11 15.20 -2.76
N PRO A 3 1.51 15.67 -1.64
CA PRO A 3 1.49 14.93 -0.38
C PRO A 3 0.99 13.48 -0.53
N GLU A 4 0.13 13.21 -1.52
CA GLU A 4 -0.32 11.87 -1.87
C GLU A 4 0.82 11.01 -2.45
N ASP A 5 1.64 11.55 -3.35
CA ASP A 5 2.78 10.84 -3.96
C ASP A 5 3.83 10.44 -2.93
N GLU A 6 4.14 11.35 -1.98
CA GLU A 6 5.13 11.08 -0.95
C GLU A 6 4.68 9.98 0.01
N MET A 7 3.38 9.93 0.31
CA MET A 7 2.79 8.88 1.13
C MET A 7 2.79 7.53 0.40
N TRP A 8 2.46 7.51 -0.90
CA TRP A 8 2.53 6.29 -1.71
C TRP A 8 3.95 5.75 -1.82
N LYS A 9 4.94 6.63 -1.97
CA LYS A 9 6.35 6.24 -1.96
C LYS A 9 6.73 5.56 -0.64
N ARG A 10 6.43 6.19 0.49
CA ARG A 10 6.73 5.64 1.83
C ARG A 10 5.99 4.33 2.10
N LEU A 11 4.77 4.19 1.56
CA LEU A 11 4.03 2.94 1.62
C LEU A 11 4.74 1.83 0.84
N ALA A 12 5.23 2.12 -0.37
CA ALA A 12 6.00 1.18 -1.16
C ALA A 12 7.30 0.76 -0.46
N ASP A 13 8.04 1.72 0.10
CA ASP A 13 9.27 1.46 0.87
C ASP A 13 8.99 0.56 2.09
N LYS A 14 7.84 0.76 2.78
CA LYS A 14 7.38 -0.10 3.87
C LYS A 14 7.07 -1.53 3.40
N LEU A 15 6.42 -1.70 2.25
CA LEU A 15 6.08 -3.01 1.70
C LEU A 15 7.32 -3.78 1.22
N ALA A 16 8.30 -3.06 0.68
CA ALA A 16 9.60 -3.60 0.27
C ALA A 16 10.53 -3.91 1.46
N SER A 17 10.15 -3.56 2.69
CA SER A 17 11.00 -3.61 3.89
C SER A 17 12.28 -2.75 3.77
N GLU A 18 12.21 -1.68 2.99
CA GLU A 18 13.30 -0.71 2.76
C GLU A 18 13.12 0.57 3.60
N ALA A 19 11.94 0.77 4.20
CA ALA A 19 11.66 1.91 5.07
C ALA A 19 12.33 1.79 6.46
N THR A 20 12.88 2.90 6.92
CA THR A 20 13.40 3.08 8.29
C THR A 20 12.27 3.25 9.31
N GLU A 21 12.56 3.05 10.61
CA GLU A 21 11.56 3.23 11.67
C GLU A 21 10.99 4.67 11.75
N ASP A 22 11.81 5.67 11.42
CA ASP A 22 11.37 7.07 11.41
C ASP A 22 10.41 7.33 10.24
N GLU A 23 10.70 6.79 9.06
CA GLU A 23 9.81 6.88 7.89
C GLU A 23 8.48 6.15 8.11
N LEU A 24 8.50 5.02 8.83
CA LEU A 24 7.29 4.30 9.23
C LEU A 24 6.44 5.12 10.19
N ARG A 25 7.06 5.82 11.15
CA ARG A 25 6.37 6.73 12.07
C ARG A 25 5.72 7.89 11.32
N GLU A 26 6.45 8.50 10.37
CA GLU A 26 5.91 9.58 9.53
C GLU A 26 4.75 9.10 8.65
N LEU A 27 4.85 7.92 8.05
CA LEU A 27 3.75 7.31 7.28
C LEU A 27 2.51 7.10 8.15
N ASP A 28 2.68 6.58 9.38
CA ASP A 28 1.57 6.39 10.32
C ASP A 28 0.88 7.70 10.69
N GLU A 29 1.64 8.79 10.87
CA GLU A 29 1.09 10.12 11.12
C GLU A 29 0.33 10.65 9.90
N LEU A 30 0.87 10.47 8.70
CA LEU A 30 0.22 10.88 7.46
C LEU A 30 -1.10 10.13 7.24
N LEU A 31 -1.14 8.83 7.48
CA LEU A 31 -2.36 8.02 7.36
C LEU A 31 -3.40 8.37 8.43
N ARG A 32 -3.00 8.74 9.65
CA ARG A 32 -3.93 9.22 10.68
C ARG A 32 -4.59 10.54 10.31
N ARG A 33 -3.85 11.45 9.67
CA ARG A 33 -4.35 12.76 9.24
C ARG A 33 -5.22 12.68 7.97
N ASN A 34 -5.10 11.59 7.21
CA ASN A 34 -5.80 11.38 5.94
C ASN A 34 -6.58 10.06 5.93
N PRO A 35 -7.76 9.99 6.58
CA PRO A 35 -8.51 8.73 6.74
C PRO A 35 -8.91 8.08 5.40
N GLY A 36 -9.26 8.88 4.37
CA GLY A 36 -9.58 8.33 3.04
C GLY A 36 -8.38 7.64 2.37
N MET A 37 -7.15 8.04 2.73
CA MET A 37 -5.93 7.42 2.23
C MET A 37 -5.52 6.21 3.07
N ARG A 38 -5.85 6.20 4.35
CA ARG A 38 -5.69 5.03 5.22
C ARG A 38 -6.43 3.83 4.69
N ASP A 39 -7.68 4.01 4.24
CA ASP A 39 -8.48 2.91 3.69
C ASP A 39 -7.85 2.35 2.40
N ARG A 40 -7.35 3.22 1.52
CA ARG A 40 -6.63 2.82 0.30
C ARG A 40 -5.32 2.09 0.62
N ALA A 41 -4.54 2.60 1.57
CA ALA A 41 -3.30 1.97 2.01
C ALA A 41 -3.54 0.58 2.63
N ASN A 42 -4.61 0.42 3.43
CA ASN A 42 -5.00 -0.86 3.99
C ASN A 42 -5.35 -1.88 2.89
N GLN A 43 -6.09 -1.46 1.85
CA GLN A 43 -6.39 -2.34 0.71
C GLN A 43 -5.10 -2.81 0.02
N VAL A 44 -4.14 -1.92 -0.19
CA VAL A 44 -2.84 -2.27 -0.76
C VAL A 44 -2.05 -3.23 0.15
N PHE A 45 -2.09 -3.05 1.47
CA PHE A 45 -1.48 -3.99 2.43
C PHE A 45 -2.11 -5.38 2.35
N GLU A 46 -3.44 -5.46 2.34
CA GLU A 46 -4.16 -6.72 2.23
C GLU A 46 -3.84 -7.42 0.91
N TRP A 47 -3.74 -6.68 -0.20
CA TRP A 47 -3.34 -7.22 -1.50
C TRP A 47 -1.92 -7.76 -1.48
N TRP A 48 -0.97 -7.00 -0.92
CA TRP A 48 0.42 -7.41 -0.83
C TRP A 48 0.58 -8.68 0.01
N GLN A 49 -0.06 -8.74 1.18
CA GLN A 49 -0.03 -9.92 2.04
C GLN A 49 -0.68 -11.15 1.37
N THR A 50 -1.78 -10.95 0.65
CA THR A 50 -2.43 -12.02 -0.12
C THR A 50 -1.51 -12.56 -1.21
N ALA A 51 -0.81 -11.67 -1.94
CA ALA A 51 0.16 -12.05 -2.96
C ALA A 51 1.38 -12.80 -2.39
N GLN A 52 1.84 -12.45 -1.18
CA GLN A 52 2.94 -13.15 -0.51
C GLN A 52 2.52 -14.52 0.07
N GLY A 53 1.23 -14.69 0.40
CA GLY A 53 0.67 -15.93 0.96
C GLY A 53 0.29 -17.00 -0.09
N GLN A 54 0.08 -16.61 -1.36
CA GLN A 54 -0.24 -17.53 -2.44
C GLN A 54 0.98 -17.79 -3.34
N LYS A 55 1.60 -18.97 -3.18
CA LYS A 55 2.65 -19.50 -4.08
C LYS A 55 2.20 -19.72 -5.55
N GLN A 56 0.98 -19.34 -5.90
CA GLN A 56 0.44 -19.49 -7.24
C GLN A 56 -0.39 -18.24 -7.54
N TYR A 57 0.24 -17.27 -8.19
CA TYR A 57 -0.42 -16.09 -8.75
C TYR A 57 -1.55 -16.54 -9.68
N ASP A 58 -2.79 -16.23 -9.33
CA ASP A 58 -3.94 -16.33 -10.24
C ASP A 58 -4.07 -14.97 -10.94
N GLU A 59 -3.66 -14.89 -12.21
CA GLU A 59 -3.77 -13.69 -13.07
C GLU A 59 -5.17 -13.04 -12.98
N ARG A 60 -6.20 -13.84 -12.71
CA ARG A 60 -7.58 -13.38 -12.54
C ARG A 60 -7.79 -12.47 -11.32
N LEU A 61 -6.98 -12.62 -10.28
CA LEU A 61 -7.06 -11.76 -9.11
C LEU A 61 -6.46 -10.39 -9.41
N PHE A 62 -5.36 -10.35 -10.16
CA PHE A 62 -4.75 -9.11 -10.63
C PHE A 62 -5.66 -8.37 -11.63
N GLU A 63 -6.29 -9.08 -12.57
CA GLU A 63 -7.28 -8.51 -13.50
C GLU A 63 -8.49 -7.92 -12.77
N LYS A 64 -9.05 -8.63 -11.78
CA LYS A 64 -10.15 -8.10 -10.95
C LYS A 64 -9.78 -6.86 -10.15
N ILE A 65 -8.51 -6.73 -9.78
CA ILE A 65 -7.99 -5.55 -9.08
C ILE A 65 -7.87 -4.39 -10.06
N LEU A 66 -7.34 -4.61 -11.27
CA LEU A 66 -7.27 -3.59 -12.32
C LEU A 66 -8.65 -3.06 -12.72
N GLU A 67 -9.67 -3.92 -12.79
CA GLU A 67 -11.06 -3.50 -13.05
C GLU A 67 -11.67 -2.63 -11.94
N ARG A 68 -11.16 -2.71 -10.71
CA ARG A 68 -11.69 -1.96 -9.56
C ARG A 68 -11.11 -0.55 -9.44
N ILE A 69 -10.01 -0.29 -10.14
CA ILE A 69 -9.25 0.97 -10.10
C ILE A 69 -9.42 1.76 -11.42
N SER A 70 -9.84 1.10 -12.51
CA SER A 70 -10.26 1.76 -13.77
C SER A 70 -11.67 2.36 -13.66
#